data_AF-A0A8C9SJ15-F1
#
_entry.id   AF-A0A8C9SJ15-F1
#
_cell.length_a   1.000
_cell.length_b   1.000
_cell.length_c   1.000
_cell.angle_alpha   90.00
_cell.angle_beta   90.00
_cell.angle_gamma   90.00
#
_symmetry.space_group_name_H-M   'P 1'
#
loop_
_entity.id
_entity.type
_entity.pdbx_description
1 polymer ?
#
loop_
_entity_poly.entity_id
_entity_poly.type
_entity_poly.pdbx_seq_one_letter_code
_entity_poly.pdbx_strand_id
1 'polypeptide(L)'
;MKISEETVLKVKKEEDVEYPVSVKRKKKKEEIEATKAMKLRVKEERMAAKALKIKMKEEEEQQRWRWWEEERYECGIKWKFLEHKGPYFPPEYQPLPDNVRFFYNGEHIKLSPATEEVALFFAQMLDHEYTTKDVFRNNFFKDWRKEMTHDERRLIVDLDKCDFGELFQMHKDKVEARRNMSQEEKQAVKEVNQKILDKYGYCILDHHRERIGNFKIEPPGLFRGRGDHPKQGLLKRRIQPEDVIINCSKDCCIPKPPAGHQWKEVRHDNTVTWLASWMENVQGSIKYIMLNANSKLKGEKDWEKYEVARGLKTCVDRIRSEYQVDLKSKKMETCQRAVALYFIDKLALRAGNEKEEGETADTVGCCSLRVEHITLHEQLNGDKCVVEFDFLGKDCIRYYNKVPVTKRVFKNLKLFMENKQGGEDLFDRLNTTLLNKYLSSLMPGLTAKVFRTYNASITLQQQLRELSISECNHIPLLAEKLLAYNRANRAVAILCNHQRAPPKTFEQSMANLHAKIDHRKEQLALARSELKQAKKEAKGTTDDKLQAVLERKKRAVQRCEEQLLRLEVQATDREENKQIALGTSKLNYLDPRISVAWCKNMDVPLEKIYNKTLRDKFAWAIHMTNPDFEF
;
A
#
# COMPACT_ATOMS: atom_id res chain seq x y z
N MET A 1 -47.75 -26.07 -5.63
CA MET A 1 -49.06 -26.29 -6.28
C MET A 1 -49.91 -25.05 -6.09
N LYS A 2 -50.45 -24.55 -7.22
CA LYS A 2 -51.53 -23.56 -7.51
C LYS A 2 -52.35 -22.96 -6.33
N ILE A 3 -52.49 -21.61 -6.22
CA ILE A 3 -53.59 -20.69 -6.71
C ILE A 3 -54.90 -20.88 -5.88
N SER A 4 -55.59 -19.89 -5.28
CA SER A 4 -56.38 -18.73 -5.80
C SER A 4 -56.88 -17.80 -4.65
N GLU A 5 -56.80 -16.45 -4.73
CA GLU A 5 -57.84 -15.41 -5.10
C GLU A 5 -58.83 -14.99 -3.98
N GLU A 6 -58.79 -13.71 -3.52
CA GLU A 6 -59.71 -12.54 -3.75
C GLU A 6 -61.05 -12.62 -2.95
N THR A 7 -61.64 -11.57 -2.32
CA THR A 7 -62.13 -10.28 -2.88
C THR A 7 -62.52 -9.23 -1.79
N VAL A 8 -62.16 -7.95 -2.05
CA VAL A 8 -62.74 -6.58 -1.84
C VAL A 8 -63.91 -6.25 -0.85
N LEU A 9 -63.83 -5.02 -0.26
CA LEU A 9 -64.87 -3.97 0.09
C LEU A 9 -64.69 -3.44 1.54
N LYS A 10 -64.85 -2.17 1.97
CA LYS A 10 -65.47 -0.93 1.44
C LYS A 10 -65.03 0.27 2.32
N VAL A 11 -64.98 1.47 1.74
CA VAL A 11 -64.72 2.77 2.39
C VAL A 11 -66.01 3.35 3.03
N LYS A 12 -65.89 4.04 4.18
CA LYS A 12 -66.89 5.00 4.69
C LYS A 12 -66.21 6.33 5.06
N LYS A 13 -66.90 7.43 4.73
CA LYS A 13 -66.58 8.84 4.94
C LYS A 13 -67.60 9.40 5.96
N GLU A 14 -67.19 10.40 6.75
CA GLU A 14 -67.93 11.46 7.48
C GLU A 14 -67.04 11.89 8.68
N GLU A 15 -66.86 13.13 9.14
CA GLU A 15 -67.50 14.43 8.90
C GLU A 15 -66.57 15.54 9.47
N ASP A 16 -66.67 16.77 8.93
CA ASP A 16 -65.89 17.96 9.33
C ASP A 16 -66.49 18.69 10.55
N VAL A 17 -65.65 19.13 11.49
CA VAL A 17 -66.00 20.13 12.53
C VAL A 17 -64.93 21.24 12.57
N GLU A 18 -65.34 22.47 12.25
CA GLU A 18 -64.53 23.69 12.21
C GLU A 18 -64.10 24.19 13.62
N TYR A 19 -62.81 24.56 13.75
CA TYR A 19 -62.26 25.38 14.85
C TYR A 19 -61.33 26.47 14.28
N PRO A 20 -61.26 27.68 14.87
CA PRO A 20 -60.84 28.92 14.19
C PRO A 20 -59.34 29.01 13.84
N VAL A 21 -59.08 29.55 12.64
CA VAL A 21 -57.82 29.55 11.88
C VAL A 21 -56.68 30.43 12.46
N SER A 22 -56.96 31.32 13.41
CA SER A 22 -56.00 32.32 13.90
C SER A 22 -54.95 31.76 14.89
N VAL A 23 -55.31 30.78 15.73
CA VAL A 23 -54.40 30.17 16.72
C VAL A 23 -53.45 29.14 16.05
N LYS A 24 -53.93 28.43 15.02
CA LYS A 24 -53.11 27.51 14.22
C LYS A 24 -52.01 28.23 13.42
N ARG A 25 -52.23 29.47 12.97
CA ARG A 25 -51.21 30.26 12.25
C ARG A 25 -50.09 30.77 13.16
N LYS A 26 -50.34 31.10 14.43
CA LYS A 26 -49.30 31.50 15.40
C LYS A 26 -48.43 30.30 15.82
N LYS A 27 -49.04 29.18 16.23
CA LYS A 27 -48.29 27.95 16.60
C LYS A 27 -47.42 27.40 15.47
N LYS A 28 -47.91 27.43 14.22
CA LYS A 28 -47.15 26.94 13.05
C LYS A 28 -45.99 27.87 12.67
N LYS A 29 -46.06 29.16 13.01
CA LYS A 29 -44.98 30.13 12.77
C LYS A 29 -43.87 30.01 13.82
N GLU A 30 -44.26 29.80 15.09
CA GLU A 30 -43.33 29.53 16.21
C GLU A 30 -42.61 28.18 16.06
N GLU A 31 -43.29 27.11 15.60
CA GLU A 31 -42.63 25.83 15.29
C GLU A 31 -41.60 25.96 14.16
N ILE A 32 -41.90 26.72 13.11
CA ILE A 32 -40.97 26.94 11.99
C ILE A 32 -39.76 27.77 12.43
N GLU A 33 -39.95 28.77 13.30
CA GLU A 33 -38.85 29.56 13.88
C GLU A 33 -37.99 28.75 14.85
N ALA A 34 -38.58 27.94 15.72
CA ALA A 34 -37.86 27.03 16.62
C ALA A 34 -37.03 26.01 15.83
N THR A 35 -37.58 25.45 14.75
CA THR A 35 -36.86 24.50 13.88
C THR A 35 -35.71 25.17 13.12
N LYS A 36 -35.87 26.44 12.71
CA LYS A 36 -34.79 27.24 12.09
C LYS A 36 -33.70 27.58 13.09
N ALA A 37 -34.05 27.98 14.31
CA ALA A 37 -33.11 28.30 15.38
C ALA A 37 -32.29 27.06 15.78
N MET A 38 -32.93 25.89 15.89
CA MET A 38 -32.23 24.62 16.16
C MET A 38 -31.27 24.23 15.03
N LYS A 39 -31.66 24.42 13.75
CA LYS A 39 -30.76 24.21 12.60
C LYS A 39 -29.58 25.20 12.58
N LEU A 40 -29.78 26.44 13.03
CA LEU A 40 -28.70 27.43 13.15
C LEU A 40 -27.70 27.04 14.24
N ARG A 41 -28.17 26.68 15.44
CA ARG A 41 -27.31 26.19 16.55
C ARG A 41 -26.48 24.97 16.15
N VAL A 42 -27.09 23.97 15.51
CA VAL A 42 -26.36 22.78 15.02
C VAL A 42 -25.31 23.15 13.96
N LYS A 43 -25.56 24.18 13.14
CA LYS A 43 -24.60 24.66 12.14
C LYS A 43 -23.44 25.41 12.81
N GLU A 44 -23.72 26.23 13.81
CA GLU A 44 -22.72 26.96 14.61
C GLU A 44 -21.85 26.00 15.41
N GLU A 45 -22.41 25.00 16.08
CA GLU A 45 -21.68 23.95 16.79
C GLU A 45 -20.75 23.17 15.85
N ARG A 46 -21.22 22.83 14.63
CA ARG A 46 -20.36 22.18 13.61
C ARG A 46 -19.26 23.09 13.09
N MET A 47 -19.49 24.40 13.00
CA MET A 47 -18.48 25.38 12.59
C MET A 47 -17.43 25.57 13.69
N ALA A 48 -17.85 25.69 14.95
CA ALA A 48 -16.97 25.78 16.11
C ALA A 48 -16.12 24.51 16.27
N ALA A 49 -16.71 23.32 16.13
CA ALA A 49 -15.98 22.06 16.18
C ALA A 49 -14.96 21.92 15.03
N LYS A 50 -15.27 22.46 13.83
CA LYS A 50 -14.31 22.52 12.72
C LYS A 50 -13.17 23.50 12.99
N ALA A 51 -13.47 24.69 13.53
CA ALA A 51 -12.48 25.69 13.86
C ALA A 51 -11.52 25.19 14.95
N LEU A 52 -12.03 24.56 16.01
CA LEU A 52 -11.21 23.94 17.05
C LEU A 52 -10.30 22.85 16.47
N LYS A 53 -10.81 22.03 15.55
CA LYS A 53 -10.02 20.98 14.88
C LYS A 53 -8.96 21.53 13.93
N ILE A 54 -9.17 22.72 13.36
CA ILE A 54 -8.16 23.42 12.56
C ILE A 54 -7.07 23.96 13.48
N LYS A 55 -7.46 24.65 14.56
CA LYS A 55 -6.52 25.20 15.54
C LYS A 55 -5.63 24.13 16.19
N MET A 56 -6.22 23.00 16.61
CA MET A 56 -5.45 21.86 17.14
C MET A 56 -4.47 21.28 16.11
N LYS A 57 -4.82 21.28 14.82
CA LYS A 57 -3.91 20.82 13.77
C LYS A 57 -2.78 21.80 13.53
N GLU A 58 -3.06 23.10 13.54
CA GLU A 58 -2.05 24.15 13.41
C GLU A 58 -1.07 24.09 14.60
N GLU A 59 -1.56 23.88 15.82
CA GLU A 59 -0.73 23.66 17.00
C GLU A 59 0.10 22.37 16.90
N GLU A 60 -0.50 21.25 16.44
CA GLU A 60 0.21 19.98 16.19
C GLU A 60 1.29 20.14 15.09
N GLU A 61 1.04 20.96 14.07
CA GLU A 61 1.97 21.26 12.99
C GLU A 61 3.09 22.23 13.41
N GLN A 62 2.81 23.16 14.33
CA GLN A 62 3.82 24.04 14.93
C GLN A 62 4.72 23.31 15.93
N GLN A 63 4.18 22.37 16.71
CA GLN A 63 4.94 21.53 17.63
C GLN A 63 5.70 20.39 16.94
N ARG A 64 5.51 20.25 15.62
CA ARG A 64 6.13 19.20 14.84
C ARG A 64 7.64 19.39 14.79
N TRP A 65 8.36 18.36 15.20
CA TRP A 65 9.81 18.35 15.15
C TRP A 65 10.32 18.49 13.70
N ARG A 66 11.03 19.59 13.43
CA ARG A 66 11.67 19.89 12.14
C ARG A 66 13.11 19.38 12.12
N TRP A 67 13.26 18.08 12.29
CA TRP A 67 14.58 17.43 12.33
C TRP A 67 15.46 17.72 11.11
N TRP A 68 14.88 18.09 9.97
CA TRP A 68 15.62 18.45 8.75
C TRP A 68 16.30 19.83 8.82
N GLU A 69 16.00 20.64 9.84
CA GLU A 69 16.67 21.92 10.12
C GLU A 69 17.82 21.76 11.15
N GLU A 70 17.99 20.57 11.72
CA GLU A 70 19.02 20.28 12.73
C GLU A 70 20.34 19.80 12.12
N GLU A 71 21.40 19.90 12.90
CA GLU A 71 22.69 19.28 12.57
C GLU A 71 22.57 17.75 12.56
N ARG A 72 23.29 17.13 11.62
CA ARG A 72 23.36 15.67 11.51
C ARG A 72 24.18 15.10 12.66
N TYR A 73 23.82 13.89 13.09
CA TYR A 73 24.64 13.14 14.02
C TYR A 73 26.02 12.80 13.45
N GLU A 74 26.99 12.66 14.34
CA GLU A 74 28.28 12.06 14.04
C GLU A 74 28.11 10.67 13.41
N CYS A 75 29.03 10.31 12.51
CA CYS A 75 28.94 9.08 11.74
C CYS A 75 28.84 7.85 12.67
N GLY A 76 27.81 7.04 12.48
CA GLY A 76 27.57 5.80 13.23
C GLY A 76 26.53 5.93 14.34
N ILE A 77 26.49 7.04 15.06
CA ILE A 77 25.51 7.27 16.13
C ILE A 77 24.12 7.54 15.52
N LYS A 78 23.08 6.97 16.12
CA LYS A 78 21.68 7.15 15.68
C LYS A 78 20.83 7.93 16.66
N TRP A 79 21.17 7.93 17.94
CA TRP A 79 20.46 8.64 18.99
C TRP A 79 21.36 8.79 20.22
N LYS A 80 21.06 9.76 21.06
CA LYS A 80 21.69 9.99 22.36
C LYS A 80 20.78 9.45 23.48
N PHE A 81 19.47 9.68 23.38
CA PHE A 81 18.47 9.21 24.34
C PHE A 81 17.34 8.44 23.67
N LEU A 82 16.96 7.29 24.23
CA LEU A 82 15.87 6.44 23.76
C LEU A 82 15.14 5.80 24.95
N GLU A 83 13.89 6.22 25.19
CA GLU A 83 12.97 5.58 26.15
C GLU A 83 11.70 5.10 25.44
N HIS A 84 11.24 3.89 25.77
CA HIS A 84 9.95 3.37 25.31
C HIS A 84 9.33 2.45 26.38
N LYS A 85 8.09 1.97 26.16
CA LYS A 85 7.39 1.07 27.10
C LYS A 85 7.43 -0.41 26.71
N GLY A 86 8.35 -0.79 25.82
CA GLY A 86 8.45 -2.15 25.28
C GLY A 86 7.37 -2.50 24.23
N PRO A 87 7.37 -3.74 23.72
CA PRO A 87 6.33 -4.22 22.80
C PRO A 87 4.98 -4.44 23.49
N TYR A 88 3.91 -4.44 22.70
CA TYR A 88 2.61 -4.94 23.11
C TYR A 88 2.42 -6.39 22.61
N PHE A 89 2.26 -7.32 23.54
CA PHE A 89 2.02 -8.73 23.24
C PHE A 89 0.59 -8.98 22.75
N PRO A 90 0.39 -9.92 21.80
CA PRO A 90 -0.96 -10.34 21.42
C PRO A 90 -1.69 -10.94 22.63
N PRO A 91 -3.03 -10.78 22.73
CA PRO A 91 -3.81 -11.41 23.80
C PRO A 91 -3.58 -12.93 23.87
N GLU A 92 -3.67 -13.48 25.08
CA GLU A 92 -3.64 -14.93 25.30
C GLU A 92 -4.78 -15.62 24.56
N TYR A 93 -4.55 -16.88 24.21
CA TYR A 93 -5.57 -17.71 23.57
C TYR A 93 -6.78 -17.88 24.49
N GLN A 94 -7.98 -17.74 23.92
CA GLN A 94 -9.23 -18.03 24.59
C GLN A 94 -9.76 -19.34 24.04
N PRO A 95 -9.88 -20.40 24.87
CA PRO A 95 -10.39 -21.70 24.45
C PRO A 95 -11.77 -21.61 23.78
N LEU A 96 -12.07 -22.60 22.94
CA LEU A 96 -13.35 -22.69 22.27
C LEU A 96 -14.49 -22.86 23.28
N PRO A 97 -15.66 -22.24 23.02
CA PRO A 97 -16.87 -22.52 23.79
C PRO A 97 -17.25 -24.01 23.71
N ASP A 98 -17.82 -24.57 24.79
CA ASP A 98 -18.18 -26.01 24.85
C ASP A 98 -19.20 -26.46 23.78
N ASN A 99 -19.92 -25.51 23.17
CA ASN A 99 -20.86 -25.76 22.08
C ASN A 99 -20.22 -25.84 20.69
N VAL A 100 -18.91 -25.60 20.58
CA VAL A 100 -18.15 -25.71 19.32
C VAL A 100 -17.25 -26.94 19.42
N ARG A 101 -17.41 -27.88 18.50
CA ARG A 101 -16.81 -29.20 18.56
C ARG A 101 -15.84 -29.42 17.40
N PHE A 102 -14.78 -30.16 17.67
CA PHE A 102 -13.87 -30.68 16.65
C PHE A 102 -14.19 -32.17 16.42
N PHE A 103 -14.27 -32.59 15.16
CA PHE A 103 -14.52 -33.99 14.82
C PHE A 103 -13.34 -34.60 14.07
N TYR A 104 -13.09 -35.86 14.36
CA TYR A 104 -12.13 -36.69 13.65
C TYR A 104 -12.79 -38.01 13.29
N ASN A 105 -12.83 -38.35 12.00
CA ASN A 105 -13.50 -39.54 11.49
C ASN A 105 -14.98 -39.63 11.94
N GLY A 106 -15.66 -38.48 12.07
CA GLY A 106 -17.05 -38.38 12.54
C GLY A 106 -17.23 -38.42 14.07
N GLU A 107 -16.17 -38.67 14.84
CA GLU A 107 -16.23 -38.70 16.31
C GLU A 107 -15.79 -37.37 16.91
N HIS A 108 -16.47 -36.92 17.95
CA HIS A 108 -16.13 -35.69 18.67
C HIS A 108 -14.90 -35.89 19.55
N ILE A 109 -13.89 -35.03 19.36
CA ILE A 109 -12.66 -35.04 20.16
C ILE A 109 -12.46 -33.65 20.79
N LYS A 110 -12.29 -33.62 22.12
CA LYS A 110 -11.89 -32.41 22.84
C LYS A 110 -10.37 -32.25 22.77
N LEU A 111 -9.92 -31.19 22.10
CA LEU A 111 -8.50 -30.88 21.94
C LEU A 111 -7.95 -30.17 23.18
N SER A 112 -6.66 -30.33 23.42
CA SER A 112 -5.87 -29.54 24.37
C SER A 112 -5.75 -28.09 23.88
N PRO A 113 -5.65 -27.08 24.78
CA PRO A 113 -5.67 -25.67 24.37
C PRO A 113 -4.61 -25.29 23.32
N ALA A 114 -3.40 -25.85 23.41
CA ALA A 114 -2.34 -25.61 22.44
C ALA A 114 -2.68 -26.19 21.05
N THR A 115 -3.22 -27.41 21.02
CA THR A 115 -3.68 -28.08 19.78
C THR A 115 -4.89 -27.39 19.17
N GLU A 116 -5.79 -26.91 20.02
CA GLU A 116 -7.02 -26.21 19.67
C GLU A 116 -6.73 -24.85 19.01
N GLU A 117 -5.80 -24.06 19.56
CA GLU A 117 -5.38 -22.78 18.98
C GLU A 117 -4.86 -22.97 17.55
N VAL A 118 -4.04 -23.99 17.32
CA VAL A 118 -3.44 -24.28 16.01
C VAL A 118 -4.48 -24.81 15.03
N ALA A 119 -5.38 -25.68 15.48
CA ALA A 119 -6.52 -26.15 14.67
C ALA A 119 -7.40 -24.98 14.22
N LEU A 120 -7.63 -24.00 15.10
CA LEU A 120 -8.40 -22.81 14.78
C LEU A 120 -7.72 -21.97 13.68
N PHE A 121 -6.39 -21.87 13.63
CA PHE A 121 -5.72 -21.13 12.54
C PHE A 121 -5.98 -21.72 11.17
N PHE A 122 -6.03 -23.06 11.06
CA PHE A 122 -6.36 -23.74 9.82
C PHE A 122 -7.85 -23.59 9.49
N ALA A 123 -8.73 -23.76 10.48
CA ALA A 123 -10.17 -23.60 10.33
C ALA A 123 -10.55 -22.19 9.82
N GLN A 124 -9.89 -21.15 10.31
CA GLN A 124 -10.09 -19.76 9.86
C GLN A 124 -9.75 -19.52 8.38
N MET A 125 -9.06 -20.46 7.74
CA MET A 125 -8.59 -20.35 6.36
C MET A 125 -9.25 -21.35 5.41
N LEU A 126 -10.29 -22.08 5.82
CA LEU A 126 -10.91 -23.12 4.97
C LEU A 126 -11.43 -22.59 3.63
N ASP A 127 -11.87 -21.33 3.54
CA ASP A 127 -12.29 -20.69 2.28
C ASP A 127 -11.14 -20.07 1.47
N HIS A 128 -9.90 -20.20 1.93
CA HIS A 128 -8.74 -19.66 1.25
C HIS A 128 -8.01 -20.74 0.44
N GLU A 129 -7.57 -20.38 -0.77
CA GLU A 129 -6.75 -21.22 -1.68
C GLU A 129 -5.50 -21.86 -1.04
N TYR A 130 -5.04 -21.41 0.14
CA TYR A 130 -3.89 -22.03 0.79
C TYR A 130 -4.23 -23.43 1.32
N THR A 131 -5.43 -23.66 1.84
CA THR A 131 -5.82 -24.94 2.44
C THR A 131 -6.02 -26.06 1.43
N THR A 132 -6.08 -25.72 0.13
CA THR A 132 -6.11 -26.67 -0.99
C THR A 132 -4.72 -27.03 -1.51
N LYS A 133 -3.65 -26.33 -1.08
CA LYS A 133 -2.28 -26.62 -1.51
C LYS A 133 -1.65 -27.71 -0.65
N ASP A 134 -1.13 -28.77 -1.27
CA ASP A 134 -0.52 -29.91 -0.56
C ASP A 134 0.64 -29.49 0.35
N VAL A 135 1.54 -28.61 -0.13
CA VAL A 135 2.66 -28.09 0.67
C VAL A 135 2.16 -27.41 1.95
N PHE A 136 1.07 -26.63 1.85
CA PHE A 136 0.48 -25.95 3.00
C PHE A 136 -0.12 -26.94 3.99
N ARG A 137 -0.90 -27.91 3.49
CA ARG A 137 -1.54 -28.96 4.29
C ARG A 137 -0.52 -29.82 5.02
N ASN A 138 0.51 -30.26 4.31
CA ASN A 138 1.58 -31.11 4.85
C ASN A 138 2.39 -30.40 5.93
N ASN A 139 2.78 -29.14 5.68
CA ASN A 139 3.50 -28.34 6.67
C ASN A 139 2.66 -28.02 7.90
N PHE A 140 1.39 -27.65 7.70
CA PHE A 140 0.45 -27.44 8.78
C PHE A 140 0.33 -28.69 9.65
N PHE A 141 0.05 -29.85 9.04
CA PHE A 141 -0.17 -31.08 9.78
C PHE A 141 1.07 -31.52 10.55
N LYS A 142 2.25 -31.39 9.93
CA LYS A 142 3.54 -31.68 10.57
C LYS A 142 3.77 -30.84 11.83
N ASP A 143 3.48 -29.54 11.79
CA ASP A 143 3.66 -28.66 12.93
C ASP A 143 2.54 -28.81 13.97
N TRP A 144 1.30 -28.99 13.53
CA TRP A 144 0.16 -29.22 14.42
C TRP A 144 0.36 -30.46 15.28
N ARG A 145 0.90 -31.56 14.71
CA ARG A 145 1.26 -32.76 15.47
C ARG A 145 2.30 -32.54 16.56
N LYS A 146 3.15 -31.51 16.47
CA LYS A 146 4.16 -31.19 17.51
C LYS A 146 3.52 -30.56 18.74
N GLU A 147 2.44 -29.82 18.55
CA GLU A 147 1.68 -29.16 19.62
C GLU A 147 0.67 -30.12 20.29
N MET A 148 0.33 -31.24 19.62
CA MET A 148 -0.49 -32.32 20.17
C MET A 148 0.16 -33.02 21.36
N THR A 149 -0.68 -33.39 22.33
CA THR A 149 -0.37 -34.38 23.35
C THR A 149 -0.11 -35.75 22.73
N HIS A 150 0.47 -36.67 23.52
CA HIS A 150 0.77 -38.03 23.06
C HIS A 150 -0.48 -38.80 22.63
N ASP A 151 -1.61 -38.61 23.32
CA ASP A 151 -2.87 -39.29 23.00
C ASP A 151 -3.52 -38.73 21.72
N GLU A 152 -3.58 -37.40 21.59
CA GLU A 152 -4.07 -36.75 20.37
C GLU A 152 -3.26 -37.15 19.14
N ARG A 153 -1.93 -37.23 19.28
CA ARG A 153 -1.02 -37.62 18.20
C ARG A 153 -1.23 -39.07 17.73
N ARG A 154 -1.66 -39.95 18.63
CA ARG A 154 -2.01 -41.35 18.31
C ARG A 154 -3.34 -41.45 17.59
N LEU A 155 -4.33 -40.64 17.97
CA LEU A 155 -5.65 -40.62 17.36
C LEU A 155 -5.65 -39.95 15.98
N ILE A 156 -5.13 -38.73 15.92
CA ILE A 156 -5.16 -37.87 14.74
C ILE A 156 -3.96 -38.22 13.86
N VAL A 157 -4.16 -39.10 12.87
CA VAL A 157 -3.11 -39.57 11.95
C VAL A 157 -3.22 -39.01 10.54
N ASP A 158 -4.42 -38.59 10.14
CA ASP A 158 -4.74 -38.17 8.79
C ASP A 158 -5.52 -36.85 8.81
N LEU A 159 -5.01 -35.83 8.11
CA LEU A 159 -5.66 -34.53 8.04
C LEU A 159 -7.00 -34.58 7.29
N ASP A 160 -7.16 -35.50 6.33
CA ASP A 160 -8.38 -35.60 5.52
C ASP A 160 -9.58 -36.13 6.33
N LYS A 161 -9.31 -36.76 7.49
CA LYS A 161 -10.33 -37.22 8.44
C LYS A 161 -10.71 -36.16 9.47
N CYS A 162 -10.02 -35.02 9.50
CA CYS A 162 -10.32 -33.92 10.42
C CYS A 162 -11.43 -33.04 9.85
N ASP A 163 -12.47 -32.77 10.64
CA ASP A 163 -13.51 -31.82 10.30
C ASP A 163 -13.35 -30.53 11.12
N PHE A 164 -13.09 -29.44 10.40
CA PHE A 164 -12.93 -28.08 10.94
C PHE A 164 -14.18 -27.21 10.72
N GLY A 165 -15.29 -27.79 10.26
CA GLY A 165 -16.50 -27.08 9.84
C GLY A 165 -17.13 -26.22 10.93
N GLU A 166 -17.32 -26.76 12.14
CA GLU A 166 -17.89 -25.99 13.26
C GLU A 166 -16.97 -24.83 13.69
N LEU A 167 -15.65 -25.05 13.72
CA LEU A 167 -14.67 -24.00 14.05
C LEU A 167 -14.72 -22.87 13.01
N PHE A 168 -14.84 -23.23 11.73
CA PHE A 168 -14.95 -22.28 10.63
C PHE A 168 -16.28 -21.51 10.67
N GLN A 169 -17.40 -22.18 10.95
CA GLN A 169 -18.69 -21.52 11.09
C GLN A 169 -18.67 -20.54 12.27
N MET A 170 -18.16 -20.95 13.44
CA MET A 170 -17.96 -20.06 14.58
C MET A 170 -17.10 -18.84 14.21
N HIS A 171 -16.04 -19.03 13.42
CA HIS A 171 -15.22 -17.92 12.95
C HIS A 171 -16.02 -16.95 12.05
N LYS A 172 -16.79 -17.48 11.10
CA LYS A 172 -17.67 -16.67 10.23
C LYS A 172 -18.68 -15.87 11.04
N ASP A 173 -19.34 -16.51 12.00
CA ASP A 173 -20.32 -15.87 12.89
C ASP A 173 -19.66 -14.76 13.72
N LYS A 174 -18.45 -15.00 14.26
CA LYS A 174 -17.66 -13.97 14.96
C LYS A 174 -17.29 -12.79 14.06
N VAL A 175 -16.96 -13.04 12.79
CA VAL A 175 -16.64 -11.97 11.82
C VAL A 175 -17.89 -11.17 11.47
N GLU A 176 -19.03 -11.82 11.29
CA GLU A 176 -20.32 -11.17 11.02
C GLU A 176 -20.81 -10.35 12.22
N ALA A 177 -20.77 -10.92 13.43
CA ALA A 177 -21.08 -10.22 14.67
C ALA A 177 -20.21 -8.96 14.83
N ARG A 178 -18.90 -9.05 14.53
CA ARG A 178 -18.00 -7.88 14.53
C ARG A 178 -18.40 -6.80 13.53
N ARG A 179 -18.91 -7.17 12.35
CA ARG A 179 -19.41 -6.19 11.36
C ARG A 179 -20.69 -5.51 11.88
N ASN A 180 -21.56 -6.29 12.50
CA ASN A 180 -22.86 -5.87 13.02
C ASN A 180 -22.81 -5.25 14.44
N MET A 181 -21.63 -5.12 15.06
CA MET A 181 -21.45 -4.46 16.36
C MET A 181 -22.13 -3.08 16.41
N SER A 182 -22.68 -2.76 17.57
CA SER A 182 -23.30 -1.46 17.83
C SER A 182 -22.28 -0.33 17.76
N GLN A 183 -22.74 0.92 17.62
CA GLN A 183 -21.85 2.08 17.64
C GLN A 183 -21.12 2.23 18.99
N GLU A 184 -21.80 1.90 20.08
CA GLU A 184 -21.26 1.97 21.45
C GLU A 184 -20.13 0.95 21.66
N GLU A 185 -20.32 -0.31 21.24
CA GLU A 185 -19.30 -1.35 21.30
C GLU A 185 -18.07 -0.99 20.45
N LYS A 186 -18.31 -0.50 19.22
CA LYS A 186 -17.25 -0.03 18.33
C LYS A 186 -16.46 1.12 18.96
N GLN A 187 -17.13 2.02 19.68
CA GLN A 187 -16.50 3.14 20.36
C GLN A 187 -15.68 2.67 21.57
N ALA A 188 -16.20 1.75 22.40
CA ALA A 188 -15.47 1.16 23.52
C ALA A 188 -14.18 0.44 23.06
N VAL A 189 -14.26 -0.38 22.00
CA VAL A 189 -13.08 -1.04 21.40
C VAL A 189 -12.06 -0.02 20.89
N LYS A 190 -12.52 1.09 20.31
CA LYS A 190 -11.64 2.16 19.84
C LYS A 190 -10.93 2.86 20.99
N GLU A 191 -11.60 3.11 22.10
CA GLU A 191 -11.00 3.73 23.30
C GLU A 191 -9.96 2.82 23.95
N VAL A 192 -10.23 1.52 24.06
CA VAL A 192 -9.25 0.53 24.53
C VAL A 192 -8.02 0.53 23.62
N ASN A 193 -8.21 0.50 22.29
CA ASN A 193 -7.11 0.57 21.34
C ASN A 193 -6.33 1.89 21.41
N GLN A 194 -7.01 3.00 21.69
CA GLN A 194 -6.36 4.30 21.86
C GLN A 194 -5.48 4.33 23.12
N LYS A 195 -5.97 3.82 24.26
CA LYS A 195 -5.15 3.68 25.48
C LYS A 195 -3.89 2.82 25.25
N ILE A 196 -4.03 1.74 24.48
CA ILE A 196 -2.89 0.90 24.09
C ILE A 196 -1.91 1.69 23.22
N LEU A 197 -2.41 2.45 22.23
CA LEU A 197 -1.59 3.31 21.37
C LEU A 197 -0.89 4.42 22.15
N ASP A 198 -1.56 5.05 23.11
CA ASP A 198 -0.99 6.14 23.91
C ASP A 198 0.14 5.65 24.82
N LYS A 199 0.00 4.41 25.35
CA LYS A 199 1.00 3.79 26.22
C LYS A 199 2.19 3.18 25.46
N TYR A 200 1.95 2.45 24.38
CA TYR A 200 2.98 1.66 23.68
C TYR A 200 3.33 2.17 22.29
N GLY A 201 2.52 3.07 21.73
CA GLY A 201 2.68 3.54 20.35
C GLY A 201 3.67 4.67 20.16
N TYR A 202 4.31 5.13 21.22
CA TYR A 202 5.26 6.25 21.21
C TYR A 202 6.50 5.93 22.04
N CYS A 203 7.62 6.53 21.64
CA CYS A 203 8.86 6.56 22.40
C CYS A 203 9.33 8.01 22.56
N ILE A 204 10.31 8.22 23.43
CA ILE A 204 11.06 9.46 23.54
C ILE A 204 12.40 9.21 22.87
N LEU A 205 12.67 9.94 21.79
CA LEU A 205 13.93 9.93 21.06
C LEU A 205 14.55 11.31 21.17
N ASP A 206 15.70 11.43 21.82
CA ASP A 206 16.42 12.71 21.97
C ASP A 206 15.52 13.85 22.46
N HIS A 207 14.69 13.58 23.47
CA HIS A 207 13.69 14.48 24.06
C HIS A 207 12.46 14.79 23.19
N HIS A 208 12.36 14.21 21.99
CA HIS A 208 11.17 14.32 21.15
C HIS A 208 10.28 13.09 21.25
N ARG A 209 8.97 13.29 21.33
CA ARG A 209 7.99 12.21 21.32
C ARG A 209 7.76 11.73 19.88
N GLU A 210 8.22 10.52 19.59
CA GLU A 210 8.17 9.91 18.26
C GLU A 210 7.24 8.72 18.22
N ARG A 211 6.57 8.51 17.08
CA ARG A 211 5.62 7.40 16.92
C ARG A 211 6.36 6.13 16.56
N ILE A 212 5.98 5.01 17.17
CA ILE A 212 6.49 3.68 16.85
C ILE A 212 5.65 3.10 15.70
N GLY A 213 6.32 2.48 14.71
CA GLY A 213 5.66 1.94 13.52
C GLY A 213 4.84 0.68 13.80
N ASN A 214 5.46 -0.31 14.45
CA ASN A 214 4.90 -1.65 14.66
C ASN A 214 5.12 -2.14 16.10
N PHE A 215 4.57 -1.42 17.09
CA PHE A 215 4.75 -1.76 18.52
C PHE A 215 4.04 -3.05 18.96
N LYS A 216 3.04 -3.53 18.19
CA LYS A 216 2.33 -4.79 18.46
C LYS A 216 3.13 -5.95 17.87
N ILE A 217 3.46 -6.94 18.68
CA ILE A 217 4.06 -8.20 18.22
C ILE A 217 3.07 -8.94 17.32
N GLU A 218 3.57 -9.55 16.25
CA GLU A 218 2.75 -10.33 15.32
C GLU A 218 2.12 -11.52 16.08
N PRO A 219 0.80 -11.74 15.98
CA PRO A 219 0.16 -12.89 16.62
C PRO A 219 0.62 -14.21 16.00
N PRO A 220 0.54 -15.33 16.76
CA PRO A 220 0.75 -16.66 16.21
C PRO A 220 -0.24 -16.96 15.07
N GLY A 221 0.13 -17.90 14.21
CA GLY A 221 -0.71 -18.32 13.08
C GLY A 221 0.07 -19.05 12.01
N LEU A 222 -0.58 -19.40 10.89
CA LEU A 222 0.10 -20.12 9.82
C LEU A 222 0.88 -19.18 8.90
N PHE A 223 2.09 -19.59 8.50
CA PHE A 223 2.94 -18.85 7.59
C PHE A 223 2.36 -18.87 6.17
N ARG A 224 2.09 -17.68 5.63
CA ARG A 224 1.51 -17.50 4.29
C ARG A 224 2.58 -16.93 3.37
N GLY A 225 3.51 -17.80 2.97
CA GLY A 225 4.52 -17.48 1.96
C GLY A 225 3.87 -17.13 0.62
N ARG A 226 4.45 -16.18 -0.11
CA ARG A 226 3.93 -15.78 -1.44
C ARG A 226 4.41 -16.76 -2.52
N GLY A 227 3.59 -16.95 -3.55
CA GLY A 227 3.83 -17.94 -4.60
C GLY A 227 3.86 -19.36 -4.05
N ASP A 228 4.74 -20.19 -4.60
CA ASP A 228 4.92 -21.58 -4.17
C ASP A 228 6.05 -21.69 -3.15
N HIS A 229 5.86 -20.97 -2.04
CA HIS A 229 6.84 -20.95 -0.97
C HIS A 229 6.87 -22.32 -0.25
N PRO A 230 8.04 -22.98 -0.13
CA PRO A 230 8.14 -24.33 0.42
C PRO A 230 7.71 -24.43 1.89
N LYS A 231 7.89 -23.34 2.65
CA LYS A 231 7.49 -23.21 4.06
C LYS A 231 6.05 -22.75 4.32
N GLN A 232 5.21 -22.55 3.30
CA GLN A 232 3.81 -22.15 3.52
C GLN A 232 3.08 -23.19 4.39
N GLY A 233 2.26 -22.76 5.33
CA GLY A 233 1.53 -23.65 6.25
C GLY A 233 2.26 -23.96 7.55
N LEU A 234 3.56 -23.68 7.67
CA LEU A 234 4.29 -23.84 8.94
C LEU A 234 3.72 -22.90 10.03
N LEU A 235 3.80 -23.35 11.29
CA LEU A 235 3.30 -22.61 12.43
C LEU A 235 4.26 -21.48 12.81
N LYS A 236 3.79 -20.23 12.74
CA LYS A 236 4.45 -19.09 13.39
C LYS A 236 4.07 -19.11 14.87
N ARG A 237 5.07 -19.30 15.73
CA ARG A 237 4.88 -19.46 17.17
C ARG A 237 4.56 -18.12 17.84
N ARG A 238 3.92 -18.21 19.00
CA ARG A 238 3.71 -17.07 19.88
C ARG A 238 5.06 -16.64 20.45
N ILE A 239 5.42 -15.38 20.25
CA ILE A 239 6.64 -14.79 20.80
C ILE A 239 6.43 -14.49 22.27
N GLN A 240 7.32 -15.02 23.11
CA GLN A 240 7.30 -14.79 24.56
C GLN A 240 8.25 -13.64 24.94
N PRO A 241 8.10 -13.03 26.12
CA PRO A 241 9.06 -12.04 26.62
C PRO A 241 10.52 -12.54 26.61
N GLU A 242 10.71 -13.83 26.87
CA GLU A 242 12.00 -14.51 26.88
C GLU A 242 12.65 -14.61 25.49
N ASP A 243 11.92 -14.32 24.42
CA ASP A 243 12.43 -14.24 23.04
C ASP A 243 12.83 -12.82 22.63
N VAL A 244 12.37 -11.81 23.39
CA VAL A 244 12.46 -10.40 23.02
C VAL A 244 13.69 -9.75 23.63
N ILE A 245 14.44 -9.07 22.76
CA ILE A 245 15.57 -8.22 23.13
C ILE A 245 15.15 -6.76 23.06
N ILE A 246 15.33 -6.03 24.15
CA ILE A 246 15.01 -4.61 24.28
C ILE A 246 16.26 -3.76 24.03
N ASN A 247 16.11 -2.63 23.33
CA ASN A 247 17.18 -1.65 23.14
C ASN A 247 16.72 -0.24 23.54
N CYS A 248 17.42 0.35 24.51
CA CYS A 248 17.09 1.64 25.09
C CYS A 248 18.34 2.33 25.65
N SER A 249 18.27 3.58 26.10
CA SER A 249 19.43 4.23 26.72
C SER A 249 19.72 3.72 28.14
N LYS A 250 20.97 3.85 28.61
CA LYS A 250 21.38 3.40 29.97
C LYS A 250 20.71 4.19 31.08
N ASP A 251 20.38 5.45 30.80
CA ASP A 251 19.82 6.46 31.70
C ASP A 251 18.28 6.55 31.63
N CYS A 252 17.62 5.68 30.84
CA CYS A 252 16.17 5.70 30.69
C CYS A 252 15.44 4.75 31.66
N CYS A 253 14.11 4.90 31.75
CA CYS A 253 13.27 3.92 32.42
C CYS A 253 13.13 2.64 31.56
N ILE A 254 13.89 1.59 31.89
CA ILE A 254 13.85 0.30 31.17
C ILE A 254 12.43 -0.28 31.20
N PRO A 255 11.86 -0.71 30.05
CA PRO A 255 10.57 -1.38 29.99
C PRO A 255 10.51 -2.60 30.92
N LYS A 256 9.49 -2.69 31.76
CA LYS A 256 9.25 -3.87 32.59
C LYS A 256 8.56 -4.97 31.74
N PRO A 257 9.04 -6.23 31.79
CA PRO A 257 8.34 -7.35 31.16
C PRO A 257 6.98 -7.61 31.82
N PRO A 258 6.07 -8.35 31.16
CA PRO A 258 4.86 -8.87 31.79
C PRO A 258 5.17 -9.58 33.11
N ALA A 259 4.22 -9.57 34.06
CA ALA A 259 4.42 -10.15 35.37
C ALA A 259 4.75 -11.65 35.27
N GLY A 260 5.78 -12.10 35.99
CA GLY A 260 6.25 -13.49 35.97
C GLY A 260 7.23 -13.82 34.82
N HIS A 261 7.53 -12.86 33.94
CA HIS A 261 8.42 -13.05 32.81
C HIS A 261 9.68 -12.20 32.89
N GLN A 262 10.66 -12.53 32.04
CA GLN A 262 11.88 -11.75 31.84
C GLN A 262 12.16 -11.52 30.36
N TRP A 263 12.85 -10.41 30.04
CA TRP A 263 13.35 -10.19 28.69
C TRP A 263 14.50 -11.14 28.40
N LYS A 264 14.67 -11.50 27.11
CA LYS A 264 15.85 -12.25 26.65
C LYS A 264 17.15 -11.51 26.99
N GLU A 265 17.15 -10.22 26.71
CA GLU A 265 18.31 -9.34 26.84
C GLU A 265 17.81 -7.88 26.85
N VAL A 266 18.48 -7.02 27.60
CA VAL A 266 18.35 -5.56 27.50
C VAL A 266 19.70 -5.01 27.11
N ARG A 267 19.75 -4.29 25.98
CA ARG A 267 20.97 -3.68 25.46
C ARG A 267 20.81 -2.17 25.27
N HIS A 268 21.96 -1.51 25.09
CA HIS A 268 22.08 -0.07 24.97
C HIS A 268 22.97 0.30 23.77
N ASP A 269 22.55 -0.12 22.57
CA ASP A 269 23.27 0.09 21.33
C ASP A 269 22.68 1.27 20.55
N ASN A 270 23.40 2.40 20.60
CA ASN A 270 23.02 3.64 19.93
C ASN A 270 23.44 3.70 18.45
N THR A 271 24.05 2.64 17.91
CA THR A 271 24.43 2.56 16.49
C THR A 271 23.30 2.00 15.60
N VAL A 272 22.27 1.44 16.23
CA VAL A 272 21.10 0.84 15.58
C VAL A 272 19.83 1.66 15.81
N THR A 273 18.78 1.40 15.02
CA THR A 273 17.53 2.19 15.04
C THR A 273 16.31 1.42 15.53
N TRP A 274 16.47 0.18 15.99
CA TRP A 274 15.37 -0.66 16.47
C TRP A 274 15.26 -0.58 18.00
N LEU A 275 14.03 -0.71 18.49
CA LEU A 275 13.65 -0.56 19.90
C LEU A 275 13.48 -1.93 20.57
N ALA A 276 12.98 -2.90 19.83
CA ALA A 276 12.91 -4.28 20.25
C ALA A 276 13.17 -5.21 19.06
N SER A 277 13.69 -6.40 19.32
CA SER A 277 13.89 -7.42 18.29
C SER A 277 13.68 -8.83 18.84
N TRP A 278 13.37 -9.77 17.95
CA TRP A 278 13.26 -11.21 18.26
C TRP A 278 13.57 -12.02 17.00
N MET A 279 13.88 -13.30 17.17
CA MET A 279 14.06 -14.24 16.06
C MET A 279 12.72 -14.90 15.75
N GLU A 280 12.27 -14.86 14.50
CA GLU A 280 11.08 -15.63 14.09
C GLU A 280 11.47 -17.06 13.69
N ASN A 281 10.57 -18.01 13.95
CA ASN A 281 10.89 -19.44 13.93
C ASN A 281 10.83 -20.11 12.54
N VAL A 282 10.23 -19.47 11.54
CA VAL A 282 10.00 -20.07 10.22
C VAL A 282 11.24 -19.93 9.33
N GLN A 283 11.82 -18.74 9.23
CA GLN A 283 13.04 -18.49 8.43
C GLN A 283 14.27 -18.21 9.30
N GLY A 284 14.13 -18.19 10.63
CA GLY A 284 15.24 -17.83 11.54
C GLY A 284 15.64 -16.36 11.45
N SER A 285 14.81 -15.52 10.82
CA SER A 285 15.13 -14.12 10.57
C SER A 285 14.87 -13.24 11.80
N ILE A 286 15.63 -12.16 11.96
CA ILE A 286 15.39 -11.21 13.05
C ILE A 286 14.30 -10.22 12.63
N LYS A 287 13.26 -10.11 13.47
CA LYS A 287 12.19 -9.12 13.37
C LYS A 287 12.50 -7.95 14.30
N TYR A 288 12.04 -6.76 13.92
CA TYR A 288 12.34 -5.53 14.64
C TYR A 288 11.08 -4.68 14.84
N ILE A 289 10.99 -4.03 15.99
CA ILE A 289 10.14 -2.86 16.22
C ILE A 289 10.98 -1.62 15.94
N MET A 290 10.51 -0.79 15.01
CA MET A 290 11.19 0.43 14.61
C MET A 290 10.22 1.62 14.67
N LEU A 291 10.79 2.82 14.65
CA LEU A 291 10.03 4.05 14.54
C LEU A 291 9.20 4.12 13.25
N ASN A 292 8.13 4.90 13.31
CA ASN A 292 7.24 5.15 12.19
C ASN A 292 7.96 5.89 11.05
N ALA A 293 7.45 5.78 9.83
CA ALA A 293 8.03 6.39 8.65
C ALA A 293 8.11 7.93 8.69
N ASN A 294 7.33 8.59 9.57
CA ASN A 294 7.37 10.04 9.77
C ASN A 294 8.40 10.51 10.81
N SER A 295 9.12 9.60 11.46
CA SER A 295 10.15 9.92 12.47
C SER A 295 11.45 10.42 11.84
N LYS A 296 12.28 11.14 12.61
CA LYS A 296 13.61 11.60 12.18
C LYS A 296 14.45 10.47 11.56
N LEU A 297 14.69 9.38 12.29
CA LEU A 297 15.61 8.31 11.85
C LEU A 297 15.16 7.60 10.56
N LYS A 298 13.85 7.56 10.29
CA LYS A 298 13.32 7.01 9.04
C LYS A 298 13.32 8.06 7.93
N GLY A 299 12.97 9.30 8.27
CA GLY A 299 12.94 10.44 7.35
C GLY A 299 14.32 10.79 6.80
N GLU A 300 15.34 10.89 7.65
CA GLU A 300 16.73 11.18 7.22
C GLU A 300 17.25 10.12 6.25
N LYS A 301 17.09 8.83 6.57
CA LYS A 301 17.48 7.74 5.66
C LYS A 301 16.71 7.78 4.33
N ASP A 302 15.44 8.15 4.36
CA ASP A 302 14.62 8.29 3.15
C ASP A 302 15.07 9.50 2.31
N TRP A 303 15.44 10.61 2.96
CA TRP A 303 16.01 11.80 2.32
C TRP A 303 17.40 11.51 1.71
N GLU A 304 18.32 10.93 2.48
CA GLU A 304 19.65 10.51 2.02
C GLU A 304 19.57 9.56 0.83
N LYS A 305 18.62 8.61 0.86
CA LYS A 305 18.37 7.70 -0.27
C LYS A 305 18.10 8.47 -1.57
N TYR A 306 17.35 9.57 -1.53
CA TYR A 306 17.11 10.39 -2.70
C TYR A 306 18.32 11.26 -3.06
N GLU A 307 19.07 11.79 -2.09
CA GLU A 307 20.32 12.52 -2.37
C GLU A 307 21.37 11.65 -3.06
N VAL A 308 21.52 10.38 -2.66
CA VAL A 308 22.42 9.44 -3.35
C VAL A 308 21.94 9.18 -4.79
N ALA A 309 20.62 9.12 -5.02
CA ALA A 309 20.07 8.98 -6.36
C ALA A 309 20.27 10.25 -7.23
N ARG A 310 20.24 11.44 -6.63
CA ARG A 310 20.61 12.71 -7.30
C ARG A 310 22.11 12.77 -7.58
N GLY A 311 22.94 12.28 -6.67
CA GLY A 311 24.38 12.09 -6.90
C GLY A 311 24.63 11.22 -8.12
N LEU A 312 23.89 10.11 -8.26
CA LEU A 312 23.97 9.26 -9.45
C LEU A 312 23.62 10.02 -10.73
N LYS A 313 22.60 10.90 -10.73
CA LYS A 313 22.24 11.73 -11.91
C LYS A 313 23.45 12.47 -12.48
N THR A 314 24.33 12.99 -11.64
CA THR A 314 25.51 13.78 -12.08
C THR A 314 26.60 12.94 -12.75
N CYS A 315 26.68 11.64 -12.45
CA CYS A 315 27.75 10.76 -12.93
C CYS A 315 27.25 9.58 -13.78
N VAL A 316 25.94 9.43 -13.98
CA VAL A 316 25.34 8.29 -14.66
C VAL A 316 25.84 8.13 -16.09
N ASP A 317 26.07 9.22 -16.82
CA ASP A 317 26.53 9.15 -18.20
C ASP A 317 27.99 8.68 -18.31
N ARG A 318 28.82 9.05 -17.33
CA ARG A 318 30.17 8.46 -17.19
C ARG A 318 30.09 6.95 -16.95
N ILE A 319 29.25 6.52 -16.00
CA ILE A 319 29.06 5.09 -15.69
C ILE A 319 28.55 4.33 -16.92
N ARG A 320 27.64 4.94 -17.70
CA ARG A 320 27.13 4.39 -18.96
C ARG A 320 28.22 4.21 -19.99
N SER A 321 29.06 5.23 -20.21
CA SER A 321 30.22 5.11 -21.10
C SER A 321 31.19 4.02 -20.64
N GLU A 322 31.47 3.92 -19.34
CA GLU A 322 32.37 2.91 -18.78
C GLU A 322 31.84 1.49 -19.00
N TYR A 323 30.58 1.20 -18.67
CA TYR A 323 30.07 -0.15 -18.89
C TYR A 323 29.98 -0.48 -20.39
N GLN A 324 29.76 0.51 -21.27
CA GLN A 324 29.77 0.29 -22.73
C GLN A 324 31.16 -0.11 -23.25
N VAL A 325 32.22 0.39 -22.63
CA VAL A 325 33.60 -0.06 -22.88
C VAL A 325 33.80 -1.47 -22.32
N ASP A 326 33.34 -1.73 -21.10
CA ASP A 326 33.45 -3.03 -20.45
C ASP A 326 32.72 -4.16 -21.20
N LEU A 327 31.65 -3.86 -21.95
CA LEU A 327 30.99 -4.81 -22.87
C LEU A 327 31.95 -5.38 -23.94
N LYS A 328 33.08 -4.72 -24.19
CA LYS A 328 34.14 -5.15 -25.13
C LYS A 328 35.35 -5.78 -24.43
N SER A 329 35.32 -5.91 -23.10
CA SER A 329 36.42 -6.49 -22.33
C SER A 329 36.73 -7.93 -22.76
N LYS A 330 37.99 -8.33 -22.59
CA LYS A 330 38.42 -9.73 -22.76
C LYS A 330 38.08 -10.59 -21.52
N LYS A 331 37.85 -9.96 -20.36
CA LYS A 331 37.55 -10.64 -19.11
C LYS A 331 36.05 -10.93 -19.01
N MET A 332 35.68 -12.21 -18.89
CA MET A 332 34.28 -12.64 -18.80
C MET A 332 33.52 -11.98 -17.66
N GLU A 333 34.12 -11.94 -16.46
CA GLU A 333 33.55 -11.29 -15.27
C GLU A 333 33.19 -9.82 -15.53
N THR A 334 34.09 -9.08 -16.18
CA THR A 334 33.86 -7.67 -16.54
C THR A 334 32.70 -7.52 -17.53
N CYS A 335 32.64 -8.39 -18.54
CA CYS A 335 31.54 -8.40 -19.51
C CYS A 335 30.19 -8.74 -18.85
N GLN A 336 30.15 -9.75 -17.97
CA GLN A 336 28.94 -10.14 -17.25
C GLN A 336 28.45 -9.01 -16.35
N ARG A 337 29.35 -8.41 -15.57
CA ARG A 337 29.06 -7.23 -14.73
C ARG A 337 28.48 -6.08 -15.56
N ALA A 338 29.07 -5.78 -16.72
CA ALA A 338 28.61 -4.71 -17.60
C ALA A 338 27.22 -4.98 -18.18
N VAL A 339 26.92 -6.21 -18.60
CA VAL A 339 25.59 -6.60 -19.07
C VAL A 339 24.55 -6.55 -17.95
N ALA A 340 24.88 -7.06 -16.76
CA ALA A 340 24.00 -6.98 -15.60
C ALA A 340 23.71 -5.52 -15.20
N LEU A 341 24.73 -4.65 -15.20
CA LEU A 341 24.55 -3.23 -14.93
C LEU A 341 23.71 -2.54 -16.02
N TYR A 342 23.89 -2.91 -17.29
CA TYR A 342 23.03 -2.44 -18.39
C TYR A 342 21.56 -2.82 -18.16
N PHE A 343 21.26 -4.04 -17.72
CA PHE A 343 19.89 -4.44 -17.41
C PHE A 343 19.32 -3.69 -16.19
N ILE A 344 20.10 -3.48 -15.14
CA ILE A 344 19.67 -2.69 -13.98
C ILE A 344 19.40 -1.22 -14.36
N ASP A 345 20.27 -0.60 -15.18
CA ASP A 345 20.11 0.78 -15.66
C ASP A 345 18.92 0.93 -16.62
N LYS A 346 18.78 0.06 -17.62
CA LYS A 346 17.75 0.23 -18.67
C LYS A 346 16.39 -0.33 -18.31
N LEU A 347 16.35 -1.45 -17.58
CA LEU A 347 15.11 -2.18 -17.29
C LEU A 347 14.69 -2.07 -15.82
N ALA A 348 15.46 -1.33 -15.00
CA ALA A 348 15.19 -1.16 -13.58
C ALA A 348 15.02 -2.51 -12.84
N LEU A 349 15.77 -3.55 -13.25
CA LEU A 349 15.78 -4.83 -12.56
C LEU A 349 16.34 -4.69 -11.14
N ARG A 350 15.88 -5.56 -10.22
CA ARG A 350 16.46 -5.65 -8.88
C ARG A 350 17.78 -6.41 -8.94
N ALA A 351 18.66 -6.18 -7.98
CA ALA A 351 19.99 -6.82 -7.92
C ALA A 351 19.92 -8.35 -8.02
N GLY A 352 19.01 -9.00 -7.26
CA GLY A 352 18.87 -10.46 -7.26
C GLY A 352 19.94 -11.13 -6.40
N ASN A 353 19.75 -11.12 -5.08
CA ASN A 353 20.61 -11.89 -4.18
C ASN A 353 20.30 -13.37 -4.36
N GLU A 354 21.33 -14.21 -4.28
CA GLU A 354 21.20 -15.65 -4.14
C GLU A 354 20.34 -15.99 -2.91
N LYS A 355 19.58 -17.07 -3.04
CA LYS A 355 18.71 -17.59 -1.99
C LYS A 355 18.97 -19.07 -1.84
N GLU A 356 18.84 -19.55 -0.62
CA GLU A 356 18.93 -20.98 -0.34
C GLU A 356 17.77 -21.72 -1.00
N GLU A 357 18.13 -22.72 -1.82
CA GLU A 357 17.18 -23.60 -2.49
C GLU A 357 16.35 -24.38 -1.46
N GLY A 358 15.04 -24.48 -1.69
CA GLY A 358 14.13 -25.16 -0.76
C GLY A 358 13.72 -24.36 0.48
N GLU A 359 14.37 -23.23 0.77
CA GLU A 359 14.06 -22.39 1.94
C GLU A 359 13.11 -21.22 1.61
N THR A 360 13.17 -20.74 0.37
CA THR A 360 12.37 -19.61 -0.12
C THR A 360 11.68 -19.94 -1.44
N ALA A 361 10.69 -19.13 -1.84
CA ALA A 361 10.09 -19.25 -3.16
C ALA A 361 11.10 -18.89 -4.25
N ASP A 362 11.19 -19.75 -5.29
CA ASP A 362 12.10 -19.55 -6.42
C ASP A 362 11.73 -18.27 -7.17
N THR A 363 12.56 -17.25 -6.94
CA THR A 363 12.36 -15.91 -7.48
C THR A 363 13.70 -15.24 -7.64
N VAL A 364 13.93 -14.69 -8.82
CA VAL A 364 15.23 -14.20 -9.25
C VAL A 364 15.25 -12.68 -9.44
N GLY A 365 16.45 -12.11 -9.44
CA GLY A 365 16.72 -10.76 -9.94
C GLY A 365 17.88 -10.79 -10.93
N CYS A 366 18.45 -9.62 -11.25
CA CYS A 366 19.41 -9.49 -12.34
C CYS A 366 20.62 -10.42 -12.22
N CYS A 367 21.32 -10.42 -11.08
CA CYS A 367 22.53 -11.22 -10.89
C CYS A 367 22.25 -12.72 -10.76
N SER A 368 21.04 -13.10 -10.33
CA SER A 368 20.61 -14.48 -10.14
C SER A 368 19.75 -15.00 -11.30
N LEU A 369 19.83 -14.37 -12.48
CA LEU A 369 19.13 -14.87 -13.67
C LEU A 369 19.77 -16.19 -14.10
N ARG A 370 18.93 -17.09 -14.60
CA ARG A 370 19.30 -18.39 -15.17
C ARG A 370 19.07 -18.40 -16.67
N VAL A 371 19.68 -19.34 -17.38
CA VAL A 371 19.58 -19.45 -18.84
C VAL A 371 18.12 -19.59 -19.31
N GLU A 372 17.31 -20.36 -18.59
CA GLU A 372 15.88 -20.58 -18.89
C GLU A 372 15.01 -19.31 -18.86
N HIS A 373 15.47 -18.26 -18.17
CA HIS A 373 14.70 -17.03 -17.98
C HIS A 373 14.80 -16.05 -19.15
N ILE A 374 15.68 -16.33 -20.11
CA ILE A 374 15.89 -15.47 -21.28
C ILE A 374 15.87 -16.27 -22.58
N THR A 375 15.21 -15.70 -23.59
CA THR A 375 15.21 -16.22 -24.96
C THR A 375 15.74 -15.15 -25.89
N LEU A 376 16.72 -15.52 -26.73
CA LEU A 376 17.38 -14.61 -27.66
C LEU A 376 16.78 -14.72 -29.05
N HIS A 377 16.23 -13.62 -29.56
CA HIS A 377 15.65 -13.52 -30.90
C HIS A 377 16.49 -12.59 -31.78
N GLU A 378 17.01 -13.09 -32.90
CA GLU A 378 17.81 -12.24 -33.81
C GLU A 378 16.97 -11.15 -34.47
N GLN A 379 15.72 -11.46 -34.80
CA GLN A 379 14.72 -10.53 -35.28
C GLN A 379 13.35 -10.94 -34.75
N LEU A 380 12.60 -9.99 -34.18
CA LEU A 380 11.25 -10.21 -33.68
C LEU A 380 10.43 -8.94 -33.88
N ASN A 381 9.25 -9.04 -34.49
CA ASN A 381 8.34 -7.91 -34.74
C ASN A 381 8.99 -6.69 -35.44
N GLY A 382 9.97 -6.94 -36.32
CA GLY A 382 10.71 -5.89 -37.03
C GLY A 382 11.95 -5.38 -36.30
N ASP A 383 12.07 -5.59 -34.99
CA ASP A 383 13.24 -5.22 -34.20
C ASP A 383 14.35 -6.26 -34.29
N LYS A 384 15.61 -5.81 -34.28
CA LYS A 384 16.80 -6.67 -34.31
C LYS A 384 17.37 -6.85 -32.91
N CYS A 385 17.95 -8.02 -32.63
CA CYS A 385 18.61 -8.34 -31.36
C CYS A 385 17.67 -8.16 -30.15
N VAL A 386 16.57 -8.91 -30.14
CA VAL A 386 15.54 -8.82 -29.09
C VAL A 386 15.80 -9.89 -28.03
N VAL A 387 15.79 -9.48 -26.76
CA VAL A 387 15.85 -10.37 -25.61
C VAL A 387 14.45 -10.46 -25.01
N GLU A 388 13.89 -11.66 -24.98
CA GLU A 388 12.66 -11.98 -24.27
C GLU A 388 13.03 -12.43 -22.85
N PHE A 389 12.51 -11.72 -21.86
CA PHE A 389 12.66 -12.05 -20.44
C PHE A 389 11.35 -12.65 -19.94
N ASP A 390 11.43 -13.77 -19.23
CA ASP A 390 10.30 -14.37 -18.56
C ASP A 390 10.74 -15.05 -17.26
N PHE A 391 10.46 -14.42 -16.13
CA PHE A 391 10.84 -14.95 -14.82
C PHE A 391 9.97 -14.42 -13.69
N LEU A 392 9.98 -15.11 -12.55
CA LEU A 392 9.31 -14.64 -11.33
C LEU A 392 10.26 -13.77 -10.50
N GLY A 393 9.92 -12.49 -10.35
CA GLY A 393 10.66 -11.55 -9.53
C GLY A 393 10.24 -11.58 -8.06
N LYS A 394 10.63 -10.52 -7.32
CA LYS A 394 10.19 -10.31 -5.92
C LYS A 394 8.67 -10.49 -5.79
N ASP A 395 8.26 -11.18 -4.72
CA ASP A 395 6.86 -11.48 -4.40
C ASP A 395 6.18 -12.40 -5.42
N CYS A 396 6.97 -13.17 -6.20
CA CYS A 396 6.52 -14.07 -7.26
C CYS A 396 5.73 -13.34 -8.37
N ILE A 397 6.01 -12.05 -8.56
CA ILE A 397 5.42 -11.26 -9.65
C ILE A 397 6.21 -11.55 -10.92
N ARG A 398 5.52 -12.08 -11.94
CA ARG A 398 6.10 -12.35 -13.26
C ARG A 398 6.62 -11.05 -13.90
N TYR A 399 7.86 -11.08 -14.36
CA TYR A 399 8.44 -10.09 -15.24
C TYR A 399 8.48 -10.71 -16.63
N TYR A 400 7.63 -10.19 -17.51
CA TYR A 400 7.62 -10.56 -18.93
C TYR A 400 7.89 -9.33 -19.76
N ASN A 401 8.95 -9.35 -20.57
CA ASN A 401 9.29 -8.20 -21.41
C ASN A 401 10.09 -8.62 -22.65
N LYS A 402 9.85 -7.96 -23.78
CA LYS A 402 10.59 -8.13 -25.03
C LYS A 402 11.34 -6.84 -25.31
N VAL A 403 12.67 -6.89 -25.19
CA VAL A 403 13.50 -5.69 -25.19
C VAL A 403 14.52 -5.76 -26.31
N PRO A 404 14.50 -4.83 -27.28
CA PRO A 404 15.61 -4.63 -28.20
C PRO A 404 16.86 -4.18 -27.44
N VAL A 405 17.96 -4.91 -27.58
CA VAL A 405 19.23 -4.58 -26.92
C VAL A 405 20.31 -4.24 -27.94
N THR A 406 21.40 -3.62 -27.48
CA THR A 406 22.54 -3.37 -28.36
C THR A 406 23.12 -4.70 -28.87
N LYS A 407 23.60 -4.70 -30.13
CA LYS A 407 24.19 -5.89 -30.76
C LYS A 407 25.31 -6.53 -29.92
N ARG A 408 26.06 -5.72 -29.16
CA ARG A 408 27.12 -6.21 -28.27
C ARG A 408 26.57 -6.96 -27.07
N VAL A 409 25.54 -6.42 -26.41
CA VAL A 409 24.84 -7.11 -25.31
C VAL A 409 24.28 -8.44 -25.81
N PHE A 410 23.60 -8.45 -26.96
CA PHE A 410 23.03 -9.68 -27.53
C PHE A 410 24.09 -10.76 -27.82
N LYS A 411 25.23 -10.37 -28.41
CA LYS A 411 26.36 -11.29 -28.64
C LYS A 411 26.96 -11.83 -27.34
N ASN A 412 27.13 -10.97 -26.34
CA ASN A 412 27.63 -11.38 -25.03
C ASN A 412 26.67 -12.35 -24.34
N LEU A 413 25.35 -12.15 -24.44
CA LEU A 413 24.36 -13.08 -23.90
C LEU A 413 24.45 -14.47 -24.57
N LYS A 414 24.61 -14.53 -25.90
CA LYS A 414 24.85 -15.80 -26.59
C LYS A 414 26.07 -16.53 -26.02
N LEU A 415 27.16 -15.80 -25.77
CA LEU A 415 28.37 -16.35 -25.18
C LEU A 415 28.15 -16.80 -23.72
N PHE A 416 27.34 -16.08 -22.94
CA PHE A 416 27.06 -16.43 -21.54
C PHE A 416 26.18 -17.67 -21.40
N MET A 417 25.40 -18.00 -22.45
CA MET A 417 24.54 -19.18 -22.52
C MET A 417 25.25 -20.39 -23.18
N GLU A 418 26.43 -20.18 -23.76
CA GLU A 418 27.15 -21.23 -24.47
C GLU A 418 27.60 -22.33 -23.51
N ASN A 419 27.33 -23.59 -23.88
CA ASN A 419 27.61 -24.79 -23.07
C ASN A 419 26.91 -24.81 -21.69
N LYS A 420 25.81 -24.08 -21.53
CA LYS A 420 25.01 -24.09 -20.29
C LYS A 420 23.64 -24.73 -20.43
N GLN A 421 23.17 -25.34 -19.35
CA GLN A 421 21.81 -25.87 -19.22
C GLN A 421 20.84 -24.80 -18.71
N GLY A 422 19.53 -25.04 -18.88
CA GLY A 422 18.49 -24.07 -18.52
C GLY A 422 18.52 -23.59 -17.07
N GLY A 423 18.79 -24.51 -16.13
CA GLY A 423 18.86 -24.23 -14.70
C GLY A 423 20.17 -23.59 -14.21
N GLU A 424 21.15 -23.37 -15.08
CA GLU A 424 22.42 -22.75 -14.70
C GLU A 424 22.35 -21.23 -14.74
N ASP A 425 23.17 -20.58 -13.91
CA ASP A 425 23.24 -19.13 -13.82
C ASP A 425 23.72 -18.51 -15.13
N LEU A 426 22.99 -17.50 -15.60
CA LEU A 426 23.36 -16.68 -16.75
C LEU A 426 24.68 -15.94 -16.47
N PHE A 427 24.84 -15.44 -15.25
CA PHE A 427 26.04 -14.71 -14.80
C PHE A 427 26.85 -15.52 -13.79
N ASP A 428 27.45 -16.63 -14.24
CA ASP A 428 28.20 -17.60 -13.42
C ASP A 428 29.39 -17.03 -12.63
N ARG A 429 29.88 -15.84 -12.99
CA ARG A 429 31.04 -15.20 -12.32
C ARG A 429 30.66 -13.89 -11.62
N LEU A 430 29.37 -13.64 -11.39
CA LEU A 430 28.87 -12.41 -10.81
C LEU A 430 27.91 -12.71 -9.67
N ASN A 431 28.06 -11.99 -8.57
CA ASN A 431 27.05 -11.90 -7.51
C ASN A 431 26.81 -10.45 -7.11
N THR A 432 25.78 -10.21 -6.29
CA THR A 432 25.39 -8.85 -5.90
C THR A 432 26.44 -8.15 -5.05
N THR A 433 27.24 -8.88 -4.27
CA THR A 433 28.34 -8.33 -3.48
C THR A 433 29.42 -7.75 -4.38
N LEU A 434 29.85 -8.49 -5.40
CA LEU A 434 30.83 -8.04 -6.39
C LEU A 434 30.32 -6.83 -7.17
N LEU A 435 29.06 -6.87 -7.62
CA LEU A 435 28.44 -5.75 -8.33
C LEU A 435 28.38 -4.48 -7.46
N ASN A 436 27.93 -4.59 -6.21
CA ASN A 436 27.83 -3.43 -5.32
C ASN A 436 29.20 -2.89 -4.89
N LYS A 437 30.22 -3.75 -4.75
CA LYS A 437 31.60 -3.32 -4.51
C LYS A 437 32.13 -2.48 -5.67
N TYR A 438 31.90 -2.92 -6.91
CA TYR A 438 32.23 -2.14 -8.10
C TYR A 438 31.47 -0.81 -8.13
N LEU A 439 30.15 -0.82 -7.93
CA LEU A 439 29.35 0.40 -7.91
C LEU A 439 29.80 1.40 -6.85
N SER A 440 30.11 0.93 -5.64
CA SER A 440 30.63 1.78 -4.56
C SER A 440 31.98 2.43 -4.91
N SER A 441 32.79 1.77 -5.74
CA SER A 441 34.04 2.37 -6.25
C SER A 441 33.81 3.48 -7.28
N LEU A 442 32.68 3.46 -7.99
CA LEU A 442 32.33 4.51 -8.97
C LEU A 442 31.73 5.75 -8.32
N MET A 443 30.98 5.57 -7.23
CA MET A 443 30.41 6.63 -6.41
C MET A 443 30.15 6.09 -4.99
N PRO A 444 30.63 6.76 -3.92
CA PRO A 444 30.36 6.37 -2.54
C PRO A 444 28.87 6.20 -2.26
N GLY A 445 28.48 5.07 -1.64
CA GLY A 445 27.08 4.75 -1.34
C GLY A 445 26.26 4.21 -2.52
N LEU A 446 26.83 4.14 -3.73
CA LEU A 446 26.14 3.61 -4.90
C LEU A 446 25.98 2.09 -4.79
N THR A 447 24.75 1.64 -5.00
CA THR A 447 24.38 0.22 -5.04
C THR A 447 23.33 0.02 -6.12
N ALA A 448 23.10 -1.24 -6.53
CA ALA A 448 22.15 -1.55 -7.60
C ALA A 448 20.73 -1.01 -7.33
N LYS A 449 20.31 -0.92 -6.06
CA LYS A 449 19.00 -0.37 -5.67
C LYS A 449 18.85 1.13 -6.02
N VAL A 450 19.95 1.88 -6.05
CA VAL A 450 19.94 3.33 -6.31
C VAL A 450 19.49 3.61 -7.74
N PHE A 451 19.87 2.78 -8.71
CA PHE A 451 19.41 2.91 -10.11
C PHE A 451 17.89 2.85 -10.23
N ARG A 452 17.22 1.97 -9.47
CA ARG A 452 15.75 1.91 -9.47
C ARG A 452 15.12 3.19 -8.92
N THR A 453 15.68 3.77 -7.86
CA THR A 453 15.20 5.05 -7.30
C THR A 453 15.46 6.22 -8.25
N TYR A 454 16.66 6.26 -8.85
CA TYR A 454 17.06 7.25 -9.85
C TYR A 454 16.13 7.22 -11.06
N ASN A 455 16.00 6.05 -11.72
CA ASN A 455 15.16 5.87 -12.90
C ASN A 455 13.70 6.19 -12.60
N ALA A 456 13.17 5.73 -11.45
CA ALA A 456 11.80 6.04 -11.07
C ALA A 456 11.55 7.54 -10.90
N SER A 457 12.46 8.24 -10.20
CA SER A 457 12.33 9.68 -9.92
C SER A 457 12.52 10.53 -11.18
N ILE A 458 13.53 10.25 -12.00
CA ILE A 458 13.78 11.02 -13.22
C ILE A 458 12.66 10.81 -14.26
N THR A 459 12.15 9.58 -14.40
CA THR A 459 11.00 9.31 -15.29
C THR A 459 9.75 10.05 -14.82
N LEU A 460 9.47 10.11 -13.51
CA LEU A 460 8.33 10.91 -13.01
C LEU A 460 8.50 12.38 -13.40
N GLN A 461 9.66 12.96 -13.15
CA GLN A 461 9.90 14.37 -13.43
C GLN A 461 9.77 14.69 -14.92
N GLN A 462 10.34 13.86 -15.80
CA GLN A 462 10.23 14.01 -17.25
C GLN A 462 8.79 13.87 -17.73
N GLN A 463 8.08 12.83 -17.29
CA GLN A 463 6.68 12.61 -17.65
C GLN A 463 5.76 13.72 -17.15
N LEU A 464 6.01 14.25 -15.95
CA LEU A 464 5.25 15.41 -15.46
C LEU A 464 5.53 16.66 -16.29
N ARG A 465 6.77 16.88 -16.77
CA ARG A 465 7.05 18.00 -17.69
C ARG A 465 6.31 17.80 -19.02
N GLU A 466 6.47 16.65 -19.66
CA GLU A 466 5.85 16.34 -20.96
C GLU A 466 4.31 16.42 -20.92
N LEU A 467 3.69 15.81 -19.90
CA LEU A 467 2.23 15.76 -19.77
C LEU A 467 1.62 17.06 -19.23
N SER A 468 2.40 17.92 -18.56
CA SER A 468 1.91 19.23 -18.09
C SER A 468 2.09 20.33 -19.14
N ILE A 469 2.88 20.11 -20.19
CA ILE A 469 3.17 21.07 -21.28
C ILE A 469 2.17 20.93 -22.45
N SER A 470 1.07 20.16 -22.32
CA SER A 470 0.13 20.06 -23.44
C SER A 470 -0.52 21.42 -23.76
N GLU A 471 -0.29 21.88 -24.98
CA GLU A 471 -0.78 23.07 -25.68
C GLU A 471 -2.32 23.14 -25.75
N CYS A 472 -2.98 23.17 -24.60
CA CYS A 472 -4.42 23.32 -24.51
C CYS A 472 -4.76 24.80 -24.40
N ASN A 473 -5.52 25.32 -25.37
CA ASN A 473 -6.11 26.67 -25.38
C ASN A 473 -7.09 26.94 -24.20
N HIS A 474 -7.10 26.09 -23.17
CA HIS A 474 -7.94 26.19 -21.99
C HIS A 474 -7.16 25.76 -20.72
N ILE A 475 -7.52 26.36 -19.59
CA ILE A 475 -6.95 26.03 -18.28
C ILE A 475 -7.41 24.61 -17.89
N PRO A 476 -6.51 23.63 -17.70
CA PRO A 476 -6.91 22.26 -17.39
C PRO A 476 -7.67 22.18 -16.06
N LEU A 477 -8.75 21.40 -16.03
CA LEU A 477 -9.49 21.14 -14.81
C LEU A 477 -8.63 20.33 -13.83
N LEU A 478 -8.86 20.49 -12.52
CA LEU A 478 -8.16 19.73 -11.48
C LEU A 478 -8.16 18.21 -11.76
N ALA A 479 -9.26 17.65 -12.29
CA ALA A 479 -9.35 16.24 -12.61
C ALA A 479 -8.34 15.80 -13.69
N GLU A 480 -8.12 16.62 -14.72
CA GLU A 480 -7.18 16.34 -15.80
C GLU A 480 -5.74 16.42 -15.31
N LYS A 481 -5.42 17.41 -14.47
CA LYS A 481 -4.11 17.50 -13.81
C LYS A 481 -3.81 16.24 -12.99
N LEU A 482 -4.80 15.72 -12.25
CA LEU A 482 -4.66 14.49 -11.48
C LEU A 482 -4.49 13.25 -12.38
N LEU A 483 -5.20 13.19 -13.51
CA LEU A 483 -5.01 12.14 -14.51
C LEU A 483 -3.61 12.17 -15.11
N ALA A 484 -3.09 13.35 -15.47
CA ALA A 484 -1.72 13.51 -15.97
C ALA A 484 -0.69 13.04 -14.94
N TYR A 485 -0.86 13.40 -13.66
CA TYR A 485 -0.01 12.90 -12.58
C TYR A 485 -0.07 11.37 -12.45
N ASN A 486 -1.27 10.79 -12.51
CA ASN A 486 -1.44 9.34 -12.42
C ASN A 486 -0.85 8.60 -13.62
N ARG A 487 -0.94 9.15 -14.83
CA ARG A 487 -0.27 8.66 -16.04
C ARG A 487 1.25 8.69 -15.89
N ALA A 488 1.81 9.80 -15.40
CA ALA A 488 3.25 9.90 -15.13
C ALA A 488 3.70 8.84 -14.11
N ASN A 489 2.98 8.67 -13.01
CA ASN A 489 3.28 7.62 -12.02
C ASN A 489 3.06 6.20 -12.57
N ARG A 490 2.13 6.02 -13.53
CA ARG A 490 1.91 4.73 -14.18
C ARG A 490 3.10 4.33 -15.03
N ALA A 491 3.68 5.25 -15.81
CA ALA A 491 4.91 4.99 -16.57
C ALA A 491 6.04 4.49 -15.65
N VAL A 492 6.21 5.11 -14.48
CA VAL A 492 7.15 4.66 -13.44
C VAL A 492 6.79 3.26 -12.91
N ALA A 493 5.52 3.02 -12.62
CA ALA A 493 5.07 1.72 -12.11
C ALA A 493 5.28 0.60 -13.13
N ILE A 494 5.08 0.86 -14.42
CA ILE A 494 5.38 -0.07 -15.52
C ILE A 494 6.88 -0.35 -15.59
N LEU A 495 7.71 0.70 -15.58
CA LEU A 495 9.18 0.57 -15.55
C LEU A 495 9.65 -0.29 -14.37
N CYS A 496 9.04 -0.14 -13.20
CA CYS A 496 9.38 -0.90 -12.00
C CYS A 496 8.69 -2.27 -11.89
N ASN A 497 7.91 -2.68 -12.89
CA ASN A 497 7.07 -3.86 -12.90
C ASN A 497 6.16 -3.99 -11.66
N HIS A 498 5.55 -2.89 -11.22
CA HIS A 498 4.62 -2.86 -10.09
C HIS A 498 3.21 -3.25 -10.56
N GLN A 499 2.96 -4.56 -10.60
CA GLN A 499 1.68 -5.13 -11.03
C GLN A 499 0.76 -5.46 -9.84
N ARG A 500 -0.54 -5.60 -10.13
CA ARG A 500 -1.55 -6.19 -9.25
C ARG A 500 -2.54 -6.99 -10.06
N ALA A 501 -3.14 -8.00 -9.43
CA ALA A 501 -4.31 -8.66 -10.01
C ALA A 501 -5.48 -7.68 -10.14
N PRO A 502 -6.31 -7.77 -11.20
CA PRO A 502 -7.55 -7.03 -11.29
C PRO A 502 -8.44 -7.28 -10.06
N PRO A 503 -9.03 -6.24 -9.45
CA PRO A 503 -9.96 -6.43 -8.34
C PRO A 503 -11.14 -7.32 -8.75
N LYS A 504 -11.58 -8.24 -7.87
CA LYS A 504 -12.71 -9.16 -8.16
C LYS A 504 -14.01 -8.45 -8.55
N THR A 505 -14.23 -7.23 -8.06
CA THR A 505 -15.43 -6.42 -8.33
C THR A 505 -15.21 -5.32 -9.38
N PHE A 506 -14.10 -5.37 -10.14
CA PHE A 506 -13.72 -4.32 -11.06
C PHE A 506 -14.76 -4.09 -12.17
N GLU A 507 -15.20 -5.16 -12.84
CA GLU A 507 -16.14 -5.08 -13.95
C GLU A 507 -17.47 -4.47 -13.52
N GLN A 508 -18.02 -4.92 -12.39
CA GLN A 508 -19.23 -4.35 -11.81
C GLN A 508 -19.05 -2.85 -11.46
N SER A 509 -17.88 -2.47 -10.93
CA SER A 509 -17.59 -1.06 -10.62
C SER A 509 -17.49 -0.19 -11.87
N MET A 510 -16.91 -0.71 -12.95
CA MET A 510 -16.81 -0.02 -14.24
C MET A 510 -18.17 0.12 -14.93
N ALA A 511 -18.98 -0.94 -14.95
CA ALA A 511 -20.35 -0.90 -15.48
C ALA A 511 -21.19 0.17 -14.77
N ASN A 512 -21.12 0.23 -13.44
CA ASN A 512 -21.80 1.26 -12.64
C ASN A 512 -21.29 2.69 -12.94
N LEU A 513 -20.03 2.84 -13.33
CA LEU A 513 -19.45 4.14 -13.67
C LEU A 513 -19.87 4.57 -15.08
N HIS A 514 -19.88 3.65 -16.05
CA HIS A 514 -20.39 3.90 -17.41
C HIS A 514 -21.86 4.28 -17.40
N ALA A 515 -22.71 3.56 -16.65
CA ALA A 515 -24.12 3.92 -16.52
C ALA A 515 -24.32 5.36 -15.96
N LYS A 516 -23.46 5.80 -15.05
CA LYS A 516 -23.47 7.19 -14.55
C LYS A 516 -23.02 8.19 -15.61
N ILE A 517 -22.03 7.84 -16.43
CA ILE A 517 -21.57 8.67 -17.55
C ILE A 517 -22.69 8.85 -18.57
N ASP A 518 -23.36 7.76 -18.95
CA ASP A 518 -24.45 7.80 -19.94
C ASP A 518 -25.62 8.66 -19.45
N HIS A 519 -26.04 8.48 -18.19
CA HIS A 519 -27.06 9.32 -17.59
C HIS A 519 -26.66 10.82 -17.56
N ARG A 520 -25.38 11.13 -17.36
CA ARG A 520 -24.90 12.53 -17.41
C ARG A 520 -24.83 13.07 -18.83
N LYS A 521 -24.54 12.24 -19.84
CA LYS A 521 -24.62 12.62 -21.25
C LYS A 521 -26.04 12.99 -21.65
N GLU A 522 -27.05 12.24 -21.19
CA GLU A 522 -28.46 12.56 -21.39
C GLU A 522 -28.84 13.91 -20.76
N GLN A 523 -28.44 14.15 -19.50
CA GLN A 523 -28.66 15.44 -18.83
C GLN A 523 -27.99 16.60 -19.56
N LEU A 524 -26.78 16.41 -20.07
CA LEU A 524 -26.06 17.41 -20.85
C LEU A 524 -26.78 17.70 -22.17
N ALA A 525 -27.27 16.68 -22.87
CA ALA A 525 -28.04 16.85 -24.10
C ALA A 525 -29.32 17.67 -23.85
N LEU A 526 -30.04 17.37 -22.76
CA LEU A 526 -31.22 18.14 -22.34
C LEU A 526 -30.84 19.60 -22.04
N ALA A 527 -29.82 19.84 -21.22
CA ALA A 527 -29.37 21.19 -20.87
C ALA A 527 -28.91 22.00 -22.09
N ARG A 528 -28.26 21.36 -23.07
CA ARG A 528 -27.87 21.99 -24.35
C ARG A 528 -29.09 22.35 -25.20
N SER A 529 -30.12 21.51 -25.22
CA SER A 529 -31.38 21.79 -25.89
C SER A 529 -32.09 23.00 -25.27
N GLU A 530 -32.22 23.04 -23.94
CA GLU A 530 -32.79 24.17 -23.21
C GLU A 530 -32.01 25.47 -23.44
N LEU A 531 -30.67 25.40 -23.48
CA LEU A 531 -29.83 26.55 -23.80
C LEU A 531 -30.06 27.04 -25.23
N LYS A 532 -30.23 26.14 -26.19
CA LYS A 532 -30.53 26.49 -27.59
C LYS A 532 -31.88 27.19 -27.70
N GLN A 533 -32.89 26.73 -26.95
CA GLN A 533 -34.19 27.39 -26.88
C GLN A 533 -34.08 28.80 -26.25
N ALA A 534 -33.42 28.92 -25.09
CA ALA A 534 -33.21 30.21 -24.44
C ALA A 534 -32.42 31.21 -25.32
N LYS A 535 -31.46 30.73 -26.12
CA LYS A 535 -30.74 31.56 -27.11
C LYS A 535 -31.66 32.08 -28.22
N LYS A 536 -32.65 31.30 -28.65
CA LYS A 536 -33.63 31.73 -29.65
C LYS A 536 -34.59 32.77 -29.07
N GLU A 537 -35.09 32.54 -27.86
CA GLU A 537 -36.02 33.44 -27.16
C GLU A 537 -35.38 34.78 -26.78
N ALA A 538 -34.08 34.80 -26.47
CA ALA A 538 -33.33 36.03 -26.16
C ALA A 538 -32.78 36.76 -27.40
N LYS A 539 -33.01 36.25 -28.62
CA LYS A 539 -32.42 36.82 -29.85
C LYS A 539 -33.13 38.13 -30.23
N GLY A 540 -32.41 39.25 -30.17
CA GLY A 540 -32.93 40.58 -30.55
C GLY A 540 -33.64 41.34 -29.42
N THR A 541 -33.60 40.83 -28.18
CA THR A 541 -34.25 41.41 -27.00
C THR A 541 -33.23 41.83 -25.94
N THR A 542 -33.43 43.02 -25.35
CA THR A 542 -32.66 43.58 -24.22
C THR A 542 -33.33 43.38 -22.85
N ASP A 543 -34.34 42.51 -22.75
CA ASP A 543 -35.00 42.18 -21.47
C ASP A 543 -34.02 41.46 -20.53
N ASP A 544 -33.72 42.12 -19.41
CA ASP A 544 -32.85 41.63 -18.35
C ASP A 544 -33.27 40.25 -17.80
N LYS A 545 -34.58 39.94 -17.77
CA LYS A 545 -35.06 38.64 -17.31
C LYS A 545 -34.67 37.51 -18.25
N LEU A 546 -34.80 37.72 -19.56
CA LEU A 546 -34.46 36.72 -20.58
C LEU A 546 -32.94 36.53 -20.69
N GLN A 547 -32.16 37.60 -20.53
CA GLN A 547 -30.69 37.51 -20.42
C GLN A 547 -30.25 36.73 -19.17
N ALA A 548 -30.90 36.95 -18.03
CA ALA A 548 -30.63 36.19 -16.80
C ALA A 548 -30.94 34.69 -16.94
N VAL A 549 -32.02 34.33 -17.64
CA VAL A 549 -32.37 32.94 -17.95
C VAL A 549 -31.32 32.30 -18.86
N LEU A 550 -30.89 33.01 -19.91
CA LEU A 550 -29.85 32.56 -20.83
C LEU A 550 -28.54 32.26 -20.08
N GLU A 551 -28.09 33.18 -19.22
CA GLU A 551 -26.88 32.98 -18.41
C GLU A 551 -27.02 31.81 -17.43
N ARG A 552 -28.20 31.64 -16.81
CA ARG A 552 -28.46 30.49 -15.93
C ARG A 552 -28.36 29.16 -16.68
N LYS A 553 -28.89 29.09 -17.91
CA LYS A 553 -28.82 27.88 -18.75
C LYS A 553 -27.40 27.63 -19.27
N LYS A 554 -26.63 28.67 -19.63
CA LYS A 554 -25.19 28.53 -19.96
C LYS A 554 -24.40 27.93 -18.80
N ARG A 555 -24.59 28.46 -17.58
CA ARG A 555 -23.96 27.92 -16.36
C ARG A 555 -24.42 26.50 -16.03
N ALA A 556 -25.65 26.11 -16.39
CA ALA A 556 -26.11 24.74 -16.23
C ALA A 556 -25.38 23.78 -17.17
N VAL A 557 -25.23 24.15 -18.45
CA VAL A 557 -24.46 23.37 -19.43
C VAL A 557 -23.01 23.22 -18.99
N GLN A 558 -22.32 24.31 -18.62
CA GLN A 558 -20.94 24.26 -18.14
C GLN A 558 -20.77 23.32 -16.94
N ARG A 559 -21.67 23.38 -15.94
CA ARG A 559 -21.63 22.47 -14.79
C ARG A 559 -21.83 21.01 -15.19
N CYS A 560 -22.71 20.73 -16.14
CA CYS A 560 -22.92 19.38 -16.66
C CYS A 560 -21.68 18.87 -17.43
N GLU A 561 -21.05 19.72 -18.24
CA GLU A 561 -19.82 19.40 -18.97
C GLU A 561 -18.67 19.09 -18.01
N GLU A 562 -18.45 19.92 -16.99
CA GLU A 562 -17.43 19.66 -15.97
C GLU A 562 -17.68 18.36 -15.19
N GLN A 563 -18.94 18.08 -14.84
CA GLN A 563 -19.30 16.84 -14.13
C GLN A 563 -19.08 15.60 -15.00
N LEU A 564 -19.43 15.69 -16.29
CA LEU A 564 -19.22 14.61 -17.25
C LEU A 564 -17.72 14.35 -17.42
N LEU A 565 -16.92 15.39 -17.66
CA LEU A 565 -15.48 15.29 -17.79
C LEU A 565 -14.83 14.63 -16.56
N ARG A 566 -15.26 14.99 -15.35
CA ARG A 566 -14.76 14.35 -14.12
C ARG A 566 -15.04 12.85 -14.07
N LEU A 567 -16.22 12.41 -14.51
CA LEU A 567 -16.57 10.99 -14.54
C LEU A 567 -15.80 10.23 -15.63
N GLU A 568 -15.66 10.84 -16.81
CA GLU A 568 -14.90 10.26 -17.93
C GLU A 568 -13.42 10.10 -17.55
N VAL A 569 -12.81 11.15 -16.98
CA VAL A 569 -11.45 11.10 -16.44
C VAL A 569 -11.30 10.01 -15.36
N GLN A 570 -12.28 9.88 -14.46
CA GLN A 570 -12.27 8.84 -13.43
C GLN A 570 -12.37 7.43 -14.04
N ALA A 571 -13.15 7.24 -15.09
CA ALA A 571 -13.27 5.96 -15.79
C ALA A 571 -11.95 5.61 -16.49
N THR A 572 -11.36 6.56 -17.21
CA THR A 572 -10.05 6.39 -17.84
C THR A 572 -8.96 6.04 -16.82
N ASP A 573 -8.88 6.78 -15.71
CA ASP A 573 -7.88 6.52 -14.67
C ASP A 573 -8.03 5.14 -14.04
N ARG A 574 -9.27 4.65 -13.87
CA ARG A 574 -9.53 3.31 -13.33
C ARG A 574 -9.16 2.21 -14.31
N GLU A 575 -9.51 2.37 -15.58
CA GLU A 575 -9.24 1.38 -16.63
C GLU A 575 -7.73 1.25 -16.87
N GLU A 576 -7.06 2.38 -17.09
CA GLU A 576 -5.62 2.38 -17.34
C GLU A 576 -4.80 1.86 -16.12
N ASN A 577 -5.36 1.90 -14.90
CA ASN A 577 -4.73 1.37 -13.67
C ASN A 577 -5.25 0.00 -13.23
N LYS A 578 -6.05 -0.72 -14.03
CA LYS A 578 -6.67 -2.00 -13.68
C LYS A 578 -5.67 -2.99 -13.06
N GLN A 579 -4.52 -3.17 -13.71
CA GLN A 579 -3.47 -4.12 -13.33
C GLN A 579 -2.21 -3.47 -12.76
N ILE A 580 -2.21 -2.15 -12.50
CA ILE A 580 -1.01 -1.41 -12.08
C ILE A 580 -1.12 -0.94 -10.62
N ALA A 581 -0.05 -1.12 -9.85
CA ALA A 581 0.04 -0.75 -8.44
C ALA A 581 0.85 0.55 -8.24
N LEU A 582 0.16 1.70 -8.27
CA LEU A 582 0.77 3.04 -8.15
C LEU A 582 1.29 3.39 -6.74
N GLY A 583 0.84 2.69 -5.69
CA GLY A 583 1.19 3.02 -4.30
C GLY A 583 2.66 2.74 -3.96
N THR A 584 3.21 1.66 -4.51
CA THR A 584 4.56 1.19 -4.19
C THR A 584 5.64 2.15 -4.71
N SER A 585 5.51 2.63 -5.95
CA SER A 585 6.40 3.65 -6.54
C SER A 585 6.32 4.94 -5.73
N LYS A 586 5.10 5.44 -5.50
CA LYS A 586 4.80 6.69 -4.80
C LYS A 586 5.34 6.75 -3.37
N LEU A 587 5.36 5.62 -2.65
CA LEU A 587 5.82 5.58 -1.26
C LEU A 587 7.35 5.51 -1.14
N ASN A 588 8.04 4.84 -2.06
CA ASN A 588 9.41 4.37 -1.82
C ASN A 588 10.44 4.73 -2.90
N TYR A 589 10.03 5.02 -4.12
CA TYR A 589 10.94 5.16 -5.27
C TYR A 589 10.93 6.55 -5.90
N LEU A 590 9.88 7.33 -5.68
CA LEU A 590 9.73 8.69 -6.19
C LEU A 590 10.19 9.69 -5.15
N ASP A 591 11.11 10.59 -5.50
CA ASP A 591 11.46 11.72 -4.63
C ASP A 591 10.22 12.59 -4.41
N PRO A 592 9.70 12.69 -3.16
CA PRO A 592 8.47 13.43 -2.89
C PRO A 592 8.57 14.92 -3.24
N ARG A 593 9.77 15.49 -3.32
CA ARG A 593 9.99 16.88 -3.68
C ARG A 593 9.58 17.18 -5.13
N ILE A 594 9.69 16.20 -6.03
CA ILE A 594 9.19 16.32 -7.41
C ILE A 594 7.67 16.57 -7.40
N SER A 595 6.93 15.77 -6.64
CA SER A 595 5.49 15.90 -6.52
C SER A 595 5.06 17.18 -5.81
N VAL A 596 5.82 17.60 -4.78
CA VAL A 596 5.57 18.87 -4.07
C VAL A 596 5.77 20.07 -5.00
N ALA A 597 6.89 20.12 -5.72
CA ALA A 597 7.19 21.20 -6.67
C ALA A 597 6.13 21.27 -7.78
N TRP A 598 5.75 20.11 -8.35
CA TRP A 598 4.69 20.04 -9.35
C TRP A 598 3.34 20.55 -8.80
N CYS A 599 2.98 20.17 -7.57
CA CYS A 599 1.73 20.65 -6.94
C CYS A 599 1.75 22.18 -6.76
N LYS A 600 2.89 22.76 -6.37
CA LYS A 600 3.06 24.22 -6.25
C LYS A 600 2.95 24.91 -7.62
N ASN A 601 3.62 24.40 -8.64
CA ASN A 601 3.60 24.97 -9.99
C ASN A 601 2.23 24.90 -10.67
N MET A 602 1.49 23.81 -10.44
CA MET A 602 0.22 23.56 -11.10
C MET A 602 -1.00 23.98 -10.27
N ASP A 603 -0.81 24.61 -9.11
CA ASP A 603 -1.85 24.95 -8.14
C ASP A 603 -2.78 23.75 -7.83
N VAL A 604 -2.15 22.60 -7.55
CA VAL A 604 -2.85 21.37 -7.17
C VAL A 604 -2.72 21.17 -5.66
N PRO A 605 -3.84 21.06 -4.91
CA PRO A 605 -3.77 20.79 -3.49
C PRO A 605 -3.06 19.46 -3.22
N LEU A 606 -1.97 19.49 -2.47
CA LEU A 606 -1.13 18.31 -2.22
C LEU A 606 -1.92 17.14 -1.62
N GLU A 607 -2.98 17.42 -0.88
CA GLU A 607 -3.90 16.42 -0.33
C GLU A 607 -4.65 15.56 -1.35
N LYS A 608 -4.72 16.00 -2.61
CA LYS A 608 -5.24 15.22 -3.73
C LYS A 608 -4.21 14.19 -4.22
N ILE A 609 -2.93 14.46 -4.01
CA ILE A 609 -1.83 13.54 -4.32
C ILE A 609 -1.52 12.67 -3.10
N TYR A 610 -1.16 13.26 -1.96
CA TYR A 610 -0.79 12.53 -0.76
C TYR A 610 -1.91 12.54 0.29
N ASN A 611 -2.30 11.36 0.77
CA ASN A 611 -3.18 11.23 1.93
C ASN A 611 -2.47 11.70 3.22
N LYS A 612 -3.19 11.77 4.35
CA LYS A 612 -2.63 12.26 5.63
C LYS A 612 -1.32 11.54 5.99
N THR A 613 -1.31 10.21 5.98
CA THR A 613 -0.12 9.41 6.33
C THR A 613 1.09 9.70 5.44
N LEU A 614 0.89 9.91 4.14
CA LEU A 614 1.98 10.25 3.22
C LEU A 614 2.47 11.69 3.43
N ARG A 615 1.57 12.64 3.73
CA ARG A 615 1.98 14.00 4.10
C ARG A 615 2.76 14.01 5.41
N ASP A 616 2.36 13.17 6.36
CA ASP A 616 3.11 12.98 7.60
C ASP A 616 4.49 12.37 7.33
N LYS A 617 4.60 11.34 6.47
CA LYS A 617 5.90 10.76 6.07
C LYS A 617 6.81 11.80 5.40
N PHE A 618 6.26 12.59 4.48
CA PHE A 618 7.02 13.47 3.58
C PHE A 618 7.05 14.93 4.03
N ALA A 619 6.77 15.23 5.30
CA ALA A 619 6.72 16.61 5.76
C ALA A 619 8.03 17.37 5.53
N TRP A 620 9.17 16.69 5.69
CA TRP A 620 10.49 17.24 5.35
C TRP A 620 10.52 17.81 3.93
N ALA A 621 10.03 17.04 2.96
CA ALA A 621 9.93 17.45 1.56
C ALA A 621 8.91 18.58 1.34
N ILE A 622 7.78 18.54 2.05
CA ILE A 622 6.73 19.56 1.92
C ILE A 622 7.24 20.95 2.33
N HIS A 623 7.97 21.01 3.45
CA HIS A 623 8.48 22.27 4.00
C HIS A 623 9.72 22.78 3.26
N MET A 624 10.66 21.91 2.89
CA MET A 624 11.94 22.35 2.32
C MET A 624 11.92 22.63 0.81
N THR A 625 10.88 22.19 0.09
CA THR A 625 10.90 22.19 -1.38
C THR A 625 10.33 23.47 -1.97
N ASN A 626 11.08 24.12 -2.85
CA ASN A 626 10.63 25.25 -3.64
C ASN A 626 9.99 24.80 -4.98
N PRO A 627 9.20 25.65 -5.65
CA PRO A 627 8.53 25.29 -6.90
C PRO A 627 9.49 24.98 -8.07
N ASP A 628 10.71 25.50 -8.02
CA ASP A 628 11.80 25.32 -9.00
C ASP A 628 12.63 24.05 -8.78
N PHE A 629 12.26 23.19 -7.81
CA PHE A 629 13.03 21.99 -7.48
C PHE A 629 13.23 21.06 -8.69
N GLU A 630 14.49 20.71 -8.92
CA GLU A 630 14.91 19.70 -9.87
C GLU A 630 15.67 18.57 -9.17
N PHE A 631 15.09 17.36 -9.23
CA PHE A 631 15.78 16.11 -8.93
C PHE A 631 16.96 15.91 -9.87
#